data_AF-A0A226DIM3-F1
#
_entry.id   AF-A0A226DIM3-F1
#
_cell.length_a   1.000
_cell.length_b   1.000
_cell.length_c   1.000
_cell.angle_alpha   90.00
_cell.angle_beta   90.00
_cell.angle_gamma   90.00
#
_symmetry.space_group_name_H-M   'P 1'
#
loop_
_entity.id
_entity.type
_entity.pdbx_description
1 polymer ?
#
loop_
_entity_poly.entity_id
_entity_poly.type
_entity_poly.pdbx_seq_one_letter_code
_entity_poly.pdbx_strand_id
1 'polypeptide(L)'
;MLETIFSQLLRKAVVVTQRSTFYVAYYFEIDKTTGCIKPVKNWRYKAFQLIWVVAAFLFLPGLLVRCYLLFKAEEGKEDKMTVFFTAISTGVLVMFVLFASVFIRPGGVSKFKACFEALILMEKKLLEFLPNPKCRKCTKVTRAVETCSVLIQFICIHWFYISPFLAFLIGCTKANPLYAMLRDIYNFEVRHGALVNLVLRIVGGLGVGLGGMIMFSTIGTCLLLAAYCINCLNVWTLFLEPTEETNGEMKLRGGLLFKNAVKMYNTLKIMTIIESKMLREMIMPCTHHIFAVFFSTVSFIYFLKEVSPHNPGHISVFVVMVSFSMCSMFTLMEVYAICFVAEAAIGSKVWIRQMKKWQGRDEYNRKVLQSLLPNSIHNVAR
;
A
#
# COMPACT_ATOMS: atom_id res chain seq x y z
N MET A 1 -19.04 -3.26 7.59
CA MET A 1 -18.54 -2.57 8.81
C MET A 1 -17.26 -1.83 8.49
N LEU A 2 -16.29 -2.53 7.91
CA LEU A 2 -15.16 -1.92 7.25
C LEU A 2 -15.60 -1.23 5.94
N GLU A 3 -16.71 -1.65 5.33
CA GLU A 3 -17.23 -1.10 4.08
C GLU A 3 -17.41 0.41 4.15
N THR A 4 -18.10 0.92 5.18
CA THR A 4 -18.36 2.35 5.32
C THR A 4 -17.05 3.12 5.49
N ILE A 5 -16.15 2.60 6.33
CA ILE A 5 -14.84 3.20 6.58
C ILE A 5 -14.02 3.20 5.29
N PHE A 6 -13.94 2.06 4.62
CA PHE A 6 -13.09 1.86 3.44
C PHE A 6 -13.64 2.53 2.19
N SER A 7 -14.94 2.46 1.94
CA SER A 7 -15.60 3.18 0.85
C SER A 7 -15.41 4.68 1.01
N GLN A 8 -15.53 5.22 2.23
CA GLN A 8 -15.21 6.62 2.51
C GLN A 8 -13.72 6.92 2.29
N LEU A 9 -12.81 6.05 2.74
CA LEU A 9 -11.37 6.25 2.58
C LEU A 9 -10.91 6.12 1.13
N LEU A 10 -11.47 5.20 0.33
CA LEU A 10 -11.19 5.11 -1.09
C LEU A 10 -11.76 6.31 -1.84
N ARG A 11 -12.98 6.75 -1.52
CA ARG A 11 -13.52 8.00 -2.10
C ARG A 11 -12.61 9.17 -1.79
N LYS A 12 -12.16 9.30 -0.54
CA LYS A 12 -11.16 10.30 -0.15
C LYS A 12 -9.87 10.15 -0.94
N ALA A 13 -9.34 8.93 -1.07
CA ALA A 13 -8.13 8.65 -1.85
C ALA A 13 -8.28 9.06 -3.31
N VAL A 14 -9.40 8.72 -3.98
CA VAL A 14 -9.66 9.13 -5.37
C VAL A 14 -9.74 10.65 -5.49
N VAL A 15 -10.48 11.32 -4.61
CA VAL A 15 -10.57 12.80 -4.60
C VAL A 15 -9.19 13.43 -4.36
N VAL A 16 -8.41 12.85 -3.46
CA VAL A 16 -7.07 13.33 -3.13
C VAL A 16 -6.13 13.11 -4.32
N THR A 17 -6.09 11.94 -4.94
CA THR A 17 -5.36 11.69 -6.19
C THR A 17 -5.73 12.71 -7.28
N GLN A 18 -7.02 13.00 -7.46
CA GLN A 18 -7.46 14.00 -8.43
C GLN A 18 -6.96 15.41 -8.07
N ARG A 19 -7.05 15.82 -6.81
CA ARG A 19 -6.57 17.14 -6.36
C ARG A 19 -5.05 17.26 -6.46
N SER A 20 -4.33 16.23 -6.02
CA SER A 20 -2.87 16.14 -6.08
C SER A 20 -2.33 16.14 -7.52
N THR A 21 -3.15 15.73 -8.48
CA THR A 21 -2.83 15.79 -9.92
C THR A 21 -3.38 17.05 -10.61
N PHE A 22 -3.90 18.03 -9.87
CA PHE A 22 -4.59 19.21 -10.38
C PHE A 22 -5.68 18.87 -11.42
N TYR A 23 -6.31 17.70 -11.28
CA TYR A 23 -7.26 17.14 -12.22
C TYR A 23 -6.72 16.95 -13.66
N VAL A 24 -5.39 16.82 -13.81
CA VAL A 24 -4.72 16.68 -15.12
C VAL A 24 -4.45 15.22 -15.47
N ALA A 25 -3.99 14.40 -14.51
CA ALA A 25 -3.50 13.05 -14.77
C ALA A 25 -4.01 12.04 -13.74
N TYR A 26 -5.17 11.44 -14.01
CA TYR A 26 -5.75 10.43 -13.14
C TYR A 26 -6.56 9.39 -13.92
N TYR A 27 -6.79 8.23 -13.30
CA TYR A 27 -7.41 7.06 -13.93
C TYR A 27 -8.80 6.70 -13.37
N PHE A 28 -9.21 7.30 -12.24
CA PHE A 28 -10.55 7.12 -11.65
C PHE A 28 -11.28 8.45 -11.43
N GLU A 29 -12.61 8.39 -11.56
CA GLU A 29 -13.54 9.41 -11.07
C GLU A 29 -14.56 8.80 -10.14
N ILE A 30 -15.13 9.62 -9.24
CA ILE A 30 -16.33 9.25 -8.50
C ILE A 30 -17.52 9.68 -9.35
N ASP A 31 -18.39 8.73 -9.65
CA ASP A 31 -19.70 9.01 -10.20
C ASP A 31 -20.57 9.69 -9.13
N LYS A 32 -21.09 10.88 -9.43
CA LYS A 32 -21.85 11.68 -8.46
C LYS A 32 -23.21 11.06 -8.13
N THR A 33 -23.79 10.29 -9.04
CA THR A 33 -25.13 9.70 -8.86
C THR A 33 -25.05 8.43 -8.02
N THR A 34 -24.16 7.51 -8.39
CA THR A 34 -23.99 6.21 -7.72
C THR A 34 -23.01 6.28 -6.54
N GLY A 35 -22.12 7.27 -6.54
CA GLY A 35 -20.98 7.33 -5.63
C GLY A 35 -19.93 6.24 -5.89
N CYS A 36 -20.05 5.50 -6.99
CA CYS A 36 -19.10 4.45 -7.35
C CYS A 36 -17.90 5.04 -8.10
N ILE A 37 -16.77 4.34 -8.08
CA ILE A 37 -15.63 4.68 -8.92
C ILE A 37 -15.95 4.37 -10.39
N LYS A 38 -15.56 5.23 -11.33
CA LYS A 38 -15.68 5.01 -12.77
C LYS A 38 -14.34 5.22 -13.45
N PRO A 39 -13.99 4.38 -14.45
CA PRO A 39 -12.75 4.54 -15.22
C PRO A 39 -12.83 5.80 -16.09
N VAL A 40 -11.72 6.51 -16.18
CA VAL A 40 -11.59 7.70 -17.02
C VAL A 40 -11.12 7.28 -18.42
N LYS A 41 -11.80 7.76 -19.46
CA LYS A 41 -11.50 7.44 -20.87
C LYS A 41 -11.14 8.65 -21.72
N ASN A 42 -10.88 9.80 -21.10
CA ASN A 42 -10.61 11.07 -21.79
C ASN A 42 -9.09 11.39 -21.83
N TRP A 43 -8.75 12.62 -22.23
CA TRP A 43 -7.38 13.10 -22.34
C TRP A 43 -6.59 13.01 -21.01
N ARG A 44 -7.25 13.04 -19.85
CA ARG A 44 -6.60 12.96 -18.53
C ARG A 44 -5.98 11.59 -18.28
N TYR A 45 -6.65 10.53 -18.75
CA TYR A 45 -6.07 9.19 -18.72
C TYR A 45 -4.88 9.07 -19.67
N LYS A 46 -4.95 9.67 -20.87
CA LYS A 46 -3.81 9.73 -21.81
C LYS A 46 -2.62 10.49 -21.22
N ALA A 47 -2.87 11.57 -20.48
CA ALA A 47 -1.83 12.31 -19.77
C ALA A 47 -1.15 11.44 -18.70
N PHE A 48 -1.93 10.69 -17.91
CA PHE A 48 -1.37 9.72 -16.95
C PHE A 48 -0.52 8.65 -17.65
N GLN A 49 -0.96 8.14 -18.81
CA GLN A 49 -0.18 7.20 -19.62
C GLN A 49 1.14 7.80 -20.11
N LEU A 50 1.12 9.04 -20.60
CA LEU A 50 2.33 9.75 -21.03
C LEU A 50 3.31 9.93 -19.86
N ILE A 51 2.83 10.34 -18.70
CA ILE A 51 3.66 10.49 -17.50
C ILE A 51 4.33 9.17 -17.13
N TRP A 52 3.59 8.06 -17.19
CA TRP A 52 4.16 6.73 -16.94
C TRP A 52 5.24 6.35 -17.97
N VAL A 53 5.01 6.61 -19.27
CA VAL A 53 6.01 6.36 -20.32
C VAL A 53 7.28 7.17 -20.07
N VAL A 54 7.14 8.47 -19.79
CA VAL A 54 8.29 9.34 -19.49
C VAL A 54 9.02 8.88 -18.23
N ALA A 55 8.29 8.51 -17.17
CA ALA A 55 8.86 7.96 -15.95
C ALA A 55 9.67 6.68 -16.21
N ALA A 56 9.10 5.72 -16.95
CA ALA A 56 9.69 4.42 -17.20
C ALA A 56 10.88 4.45 -18.17
N PHE A 57 10.81 5.25 -19.23
CA PHE A 57 11.79 5.21 -20.32
C PHE A 57 12.78 6.37 -20.32
N LEU A 58 12.52 7.46 -19.59
CA LEU A 58 13.44 8.60 -19.50
C LEU A 58 14.01 8.74 -18.09
N PHE A 59 13.15 8.97 -17.09
CA PHE A 59 13.63 9.28 -15.74
C PHE A 59 14.26 8.07 -15.04
N LEU A 60 13.66 6.88 -15.15
CA LEU A 60 14.16 5.70 -14.46
C LEU A 60 15.56 5.28 -14.96
N PRO A 61 15.83 5.16 -16.28
CA PRO A 61 17.17 4.90 -16.77
C PRO A 61 18.18 5.97 -16.35
N GLY A 62 17.79 7.25 -16.41
CA GLY A 62 18.66 8.36 -16.01
C GLY A 62 19.06 8.28 -14.53
N LEU A 63 18.11 8.00 -13.64
CA LEU A 63 18.38 7.84 -12.21
C LEU A 63 19.19 6.58 -11.91
N LEU A 64 18.98 5.47 -12.63
CA LEU A 64 19.80 4.27 -12.50
C LEU A 64 21.26 4.52 -12.89
N VAL A 65 21.49 5.24 -13.99
CA VAL A 65 22.83 5.67 -14.41
C VAL A 65 23.46 6.56 -13.34
N ARG A 66 22.71 7.53 -12.79
CA ARG A 66 23.22 8.39 -11.71
C ARG A 66 23.53 7.58 -10.45
N CYS A 67 22.69 6.61 -10.05
CA CYS A 67 23.00 5.69 -8.95
C CYS A 67 24.32 4.94 -9.18
N TYR A 68 24.55 4.44 -10.40
CA TYR A 68 25.81 3.76 -10.74
C TYR A 68 27.02 4.70 -10.67
N LEU A 69 26.91 5.92 -11.19
CA LEU A 69 27.98 6.91 -11.13
C LEU A 69 28.31 7.31 -9.68
N LEU A 70 27.28 7.52 -8.85
CA LEU A 70 27.46 7.81 -7.43
C LEU A 70 28.08 6.64 -6.66
N PHE A 71 27.75 5.41 -7.03
CA PHE A 71 28.37 4.21 -6.46
C PHE A 71 29.86 4.09 -6.84
N LYS A 72 30.25 4.57 -8.02
CA LYS A 72 31.64 4.58 -8.50
C LYS A 72 32.45 5.81 -8.06
N ALA A 73 31.80 6.83 -7.51
CA ALA A 73 32.48 8.03 -7.05
C ALA A 73 33.37 7.72 -5.83
N GLU A 74 34.51 8.42 -5.76
CA GLU A 74 35.40 8.37 -4.58
C GLU A 74 34.65 8.82 -3.32
N GLU A 75 34.93 8.18 -2.19
CA GLU A 75 34.29 8.50 -0.93
C GLU A 75 34.54 9.97 -0.53
N GLY A 76 33.48 10.67 -0.15
CA GLY A 76 33.54 12.09 0.21
C GLY A 76 33.47 13.08 -0.96
N LYS A 77 33.56 12.62 -2.22
CA LYS A 77 33.45 13.51 -3.39
C LYS A 77 32.03 14.03 -3.61
N GLU A 78 31.04 13.19 -3.33
CA GLU A 78 29.63 13.50 -3.54
C GLU A 78 28.94 13.79 -2.20
N ASP A 79 28.00 14.73 -2.24
CA ASP A 79 27.22 15.10 -1.07
C ASP A 79 26.33 13.94 -0.61
N LYS A 80 26.35 13.64 0.71
CA LYS A 80 25.65 12.48 1.29
C LYS A 80 24.15 12.53 1.04
N MET A 81 23.54 13.71 1.12
CA MET A 81 22.11 13.86 0.85
C MET A 81 21.79 13.54 -0.60
N THR A 82 22.66 13.95 -1.54
CA THR A 82 22.52 13.66 -2.96
C THR A 82 22.53 12.15 -3.21
N VAL A 83 23.45 11.41 -2.59
CA VAL A 83 23.49 9.94 -2.73
C VAL A 83 22.26 9.29 -2.13
N PHE A 84 21.86 9.69 -0.92
CA PHE A 84 20.67 9.17 -0.26
C PHE A 84 19.40 9.42 -1.08
N PHE A 85 19.11 10.67 -1.44
CA PHE A 85 17.90 11.02 -2.17
C PHE A 85 17.87 10.47 -3.58
N THR A 86 19.03 10.30 -4.24
CA THR A 86 19.08 9.60 -5.53
C THR A 86 18.64 8.15 -5.36
N ALA A 87 19.21 7.41 -4.39
CA ALA A 87 18.83 6.02 -4.14
C ALA A 87 17.34 5.87 -3.78
N ILE A 88 16.81 6.72 -2.89
CA ILE A 88 15.40 6.70 -2.50
C ILE A 88 14.49 7.06 -3.69
N SER A 89 14.81 8.11 -4.45
CA SER A 89 14.00 8.53 -5.60
C SER A 89 13.97 7.46 -6.69
N THR A 90 15.10 6.79 -6.94
CA THR A 90 15.17 5.66 -7.88
C THR A 90 14.26 4.52 -7.41
N GLY A 91 14.36 4.12 -6.14
CA GLY A 91 13.50 3.07 -5.58
C GLY A 91 12.00 3.40 -5.68
N VAL A 92 11.63 4.64 -5.32
CA VAL A 92 10.22 5.10 -5.39
C VAL A 92 9.73 5.12 -6.84
N LEU A 93 10.57 5.54 -7.78
CA LEU A 93 10.23 5.54 -9.20
C LEU A 93 10.04 4.12 -9.74
N VAL A 94 10.87 3.15 -9.32
CA VAL A 94 10.68 1.73 -9.65
C VAL A 94 9.32 1.25 -9.12
N MET A 95 9.00 1.54 -7.85
CA MET A 95 7.68 1.21 -7.29
C MET A 95 6.55 1.82 -8.13
N PHE A 96 6.63 3.13 -8.42
CA PHE A 96 5.62 3.80 -9.22
C PHE A 96 5.42 3.13 -10.57
N VAL A 97 6.49 2.85 -11.32
CA VAL A 97 6.41 2.20 -12.64
C VAL A 97 5.70 0.85 -12.54
N LEU A 98 6.02 0.04 -11.54
CA LEU A 98 5.38 -1.26 -11.32
C LEU A 98 3.89 -1.11 -10.98
N PHE A 99 3.55 -0.31 -9.97
CA PHE A 99 2.15 -0.14 -9.52
C PHE A 99 1.28 0.55 -10.57
N ALA A 100 1.80 1.58 -11.23
CA ALA A 100 1.09 2.28 -12.29
C ALA A 100 0.85 1.38 -13.51
N SER A 101 1.75 0.43 -13.80
CA SER A 101 1.58 -0.50 -14.94
C SER A 101 0.26 -1.27 -14.89
N VAL A 102 -0.28 -1.51 -13.69
CA VAL A 102 -1.59 -2.14 -13.48
C VAL A 102 -2.71 -1.31 -14.12
N PHE A 103 -2.64 0.01 -14.02
CA PHE A 103 -3.63 0.93 -14.59
C PHE A 103 -3.39 1.23 -16.06
N ILE A 104 -2.15 1.12 -16.54
CA ILE A 104 -1.78 1.38 -17.94
C ILE A 104 -2.16 0.22 -18.86
N ARG A 105 -2.11 -1.02 -18.35
CA ARG A 105 -2.45 -2.21 -19.13
C ARG A 105 -3.87 -2.15 -19.69
N PRO A 106 -4.12 -2.74 -20.88
CA PRO A 106 -5.46 -2.82 -21.45
C PRO A 106 -6.47 -3.42 -20.47
N GLY A 107 -7.53 -2.65 -20.17
CA GLY A 107 -8.57 -3.05 -19.22
C GLY A 107 -8.16 -3.03 -17.74
N GLY A 108 -6.93 -2.63 -17.41
CA GLY A 108 -6.40 -2.63 -16.05
C GLY A 108 -7.24 -1.82 -15.04
N VAL A 109 -7.61 -0.59 -15.42
CA VAL A 109 -8.51 0.26 -14.63
C VAL A 109 -9.87 -0.40 -14.39
N SER A 110 -10.44 -1.03 -15.43
CA SER A 110 -11.73 -1.73 -15.33
C SER A 110 -11.65 -2.98 -14.46
N LYS A 111 -10.55 -3.75 -14.56
CA LYS A 111 -10.30 -4.92 -13.71
C LYS A 111 -10.16 -4.53 -12.25
N PHE A 112 -9.37 -3.49 -11.97
CA PHE A 112 -9.21 -2.96 -10.61
C PHE A 112 -10.56 -2.53 -10.02
N LYS A 113 -11.37 -1.78 -10.80
CA LYS A 113 -12.74 -1.41 -10.40
C LYS A 113 -13.59 -2.64 -10.10
N ALA A 114 -13.62 -3.62 -11.00
CA ALA A 114 -14.43 -4.82 -10.83
C ALA A 114 -14.01 -5.64 -9.59
N CYS A 115 -12.71 -5.76 -9.34
CA CYS A 115 -12.19 -6.36 -8.12
C CYS A 115 -12.68 -5.61 -6.89
N PHE A 116 -12.51 -4.28 -6.84
CA PHE A 116 -12.96 -3.46 -5.72
C PHE A 116 -14.48 -3.58 -5.46
N GLU A 117 -15.30 -3.51 -6.49
CA GLU A 117 -16.76 -3.66 -6.38
C GLU A 117 -17.14 -5.07 -5.89
N ALA A 118 -16.43 -6.10 -6.35
CA ALA A 118 -16.64 -7.47 -5.87
C ALA A 118 -16.30 -7.60 -4.38
N LEU A 119 -15.21 -6.97 -3.91
CA LEU A 119 -14.83 -7.00 -2.48
C LEU A 119 -15.90 -6.32 -1.61
N ILE A 120 -16.41 -5.15 -2.02
CA ILE A 120 -17.53 -4.48 -1.33
C ILE A 120 -18.76 -5.39 -1.28
N LEU A 121 -19.13 -5.98 -2.42
CA LEU A 121 -20.31 -6.84 -2.50
C LEU A 121 -20.17 -8.07 -1.59
N MET A 122 -18.99 -8.67 -1.55
CA MET A 122 -18.71 -9.78 -0.64
C MET A 122 -18.78 -9.34 0.83
N GLU A 123 -18.27 -8.16 1.19
CA GLU A 123 -18.42 -7.63 2.55
C GLU A 123 -19.89 -7.45 2.95
N LYS A 124 -20.73 -6.92 2.04
CA LYS A 124 -22.18 -6.82 2.28
C LYS A 124 -22.81 -8.18 2.55
N LYS A 125 -22.49 -9.18 1.72
CA LYS A 125 -22.96 -10.56 1.92
C LYS A 125 -22.47 -11.16 3.25
N LEU A 126 -21.23 -10.88 3.65
CA LEU A 126 -20.71 -11.33 4.95
C LEU A 126 -21.50 -10.73 6.11
N LEU A 127 -21.92 -9.47 5.99
CA LEU A 127 -22.78 -8.81 6.99
C LEU A 127 -24.17 -9.46 7.06
N GLU A 128 -24.77 -9.82 5.93
CA GLU A 128 -26.07 -10.50 5.86
C GLU A 128 -26.07 -11.89 6.52
N PHE A 129 -24.90 -12.53 6.66
CA PHE A 129 -24.79 -13.82 7.35
C PHE A 129 -24.86 -13.71 8.87
N LEU A 130 -24.70 -12.51 9.44
CA LEU A 130 -24.84 -12.28 10.88
C LEU A 130 -26.33 -12.25 11.25
N PRO A 131 -26.83 -13.17 12.10
CA PRO A 131 -28.24 -13.26 12.44
C PRO A 131 -28.75 -12.03 13.20
N ASN A 132 -27.87 -11.33 13.92
CA ASN A 132 -28.18 -10.04 14.51
C ASN A 132 -27.00 -9.09 14.36
N PRO A 133 -27.04 -8.11 13.43
CA PRO A 133 -25.96 -7.13 13.25
C PRO A 133 -25.81 -6.20 14.45
N LYS A 134 -26.82 -6.11 15.34
CA LYS A 134 -26.78 -5.36 16.60
C LYS A 134 -26.26 -6.20 17.77
N CYS A 135 -26.02 -7.50 17.60
CA CYS A 135 -25.40 -8.31 18.64
C CYS A 135 -24.07 -7.68 19.04
N ARG A 136 -23.82 -7.57 20.35
CA ARG A 136 -22.65 -6.86 20.87
C ARG A 136 -21.39 -7.44 20.23
N LYS A 137 -20.76 -6.65 19.35
CA LYS A 137 -19.49 -7.03 18.73
C LYS A 137 -18.54 -7.40 19.85
N CYS A 138 -17.92 -8.56 19.73
CA CYS A 138 -16.93 -8.97 20.72
C CYS A 138 -15.81 -7.91 20.76
N THR A 139 -15.29 -7.63 21.95
CA THR A 139 -14.21 -6.65 22.18
C THR A 139 -13.02 -6.87 21.25
N LYS A 140 -12.68 -8.14 20.92
CA LYS A 140 -11.63 -8.49 19.95
C LYS A 140 -11.92 -7.97 18.53
N VAL A 141 -13.16 -8.10 18.05
CA VAL A 141 -13.56 -7.63 16.71
C VAL A 141 -13.55 -6.10 16.66
N THR A 142 -14.07 -5.44 17.68
CA THR A 142 -14.05 -3.97 17.77
C THR A 142 -12.62 -3.44 17.77
N ARG A 143 -11.73 -4.02 18.60
CA ARG A 143 -10.31 -3.66 18.63
C ARG A 143 -9.63 -3.90 17.29
N ALA A 144 -9.90 -5.04 16.64
CA ALA A 144 -9.33 -5.31 15.32
C ALA A 144 -9.76 -4.24 14.30
N VAL A 145 -11.04 -3.88 14.26
CA VAL A 145 -11.56 -2.84 13.36
C VAL A 145 -10.95 -1.46 13.66
N GLU A 146 -10.78 -1.10 14.94
CA GLU A 146 -10.11 0.13 15.36
C GLU A 146 -8.65 0.16 14.88
N THR A 147 -7.89 -0.90 15.14
CA THR A 147 -6.50 -1.04 14.66
C THR A 147 -6.43 -0.94 13.13
N CYS A 148 -7.33 -1.63 12.42
CA CYS A 148 -7.42 -1.55 10.95
C CYS A 148 -7.66 -0.11 10.49
N SER A 149 -8.59 0.60 11.14
CA SER A 149 -8.94 1.98 10.79
C SER A 149 -7.77 2.94 11.02
N VAL A 150 -7.10 2.84 12.17
CA VAL A 150 -5.92 3.67 12.49
C VAL A 150 -4.82 3.45 11.47
N LEU A 151 -4.54 2.19 11.12
CA LEU A 151 -3.51 1.88 10.14
C LEU A 151 -3.84 2.43 8.76
N ILE A 152 -5.08 2.26 8.29
CA ILE A 152 -5.49 2.79 6.98
C ILE A 152 -5.38 4.32 6.98
N GLN A 153 -5.80 4.99 8.05
CA GLN A 153 -5.63 6.44 8.18
C GLN A 153 -4.15 6.85 8.13
N PHE A 154 -3.28 6.10 8.80
CA PHE A 154 -1.84 6.34 8.78
C PHE A 154 -1.25 6.20 7.37
N ILE A 155 -1.61 5.13 6.64
CA ILE A 155 -1.26 4.95 5.22
C ILE A 155 -1.72 6.16 4.40
N CYS A 156 -2.97 6.59 4.57
CA CYS A 156 -3.51 7.74 3.84
C CYS A 156 -2.76 9.04 4.15
N ILE A 157 -2.52 9.34 5.42
CA ILE A 157 -1.80 10.56 5.84
C ILE A 157 -0.38 10.56 5.25
N HIS A 158 0.30 9.43 5.34
CA HIS A 158 1.67 9.30 4.86
C HIS A 158 1.76 9.47 3.34
N TRP A 159 1.09 8.61 2.56
CA TRP A 159 1.24 8.56 1.11
C TRP A 159 0.61 9.74 0.38
N PHE A 160 -0.48 10.31 0.90
CA PHE A 160 -1.15 11.40 0.20
C PHE A 160 -0.73 12.80 0.63
N TYR A 161 -0.11 12.96 1.81
CA TYR A 161 0.23 14.29 2.34
C TYR A 161 1.70 14.41 2.71
N ILE A 162 2.21 13.55 3.59
CA ILE A 162 3.59 13.67 4.11
C ILE A 162 4.61 13.41 3.00
N SER A 163 4.51 12.29 2.28
CA SER A 163 5.51 11.91 1.27
C SER A 163 5.60 12.89 0.10
N PRO A 164 4.48 13.38 -0.48
CA PRO A 164 4.55 14.41 -1.52
C PRO A 164 5.15 15.73 -1.01
N PHE A 165 4.83 16.14 0.22
CA PHE A 165 5.41 17.33 0.82
C PHE A 165 6.94 17.18 1.00
N LEU A 166 7.41 16.03 1.51
CA LEU A 166 8.83 15.73 1.60
C LEU A 166 9.51 15.73 0.23
N ALA A 167 8.88 15.16 -0.81
CA ALA A 167 9.43 15.19 -2.16
C ALA A 167 9.55 16.61 -2.71
N PHE A 168 8.57 17.48 -2.45
CA PHE A 168 8.67 18.90 -2.81
C PHE A 168 9.85 19.58 -2.09
N LEU A 169 9.98 19.39 -0.77
CA LEU A 169 11.08 19.96 0.01
C LEU A 169 12.44 19.49 -0.53
N ILE A 170 12.61 18.19 -0.74
CA ILE A 170 13.83 17.60 -1.32
C ILE A 170 14.09 18.16 -2.71
N GLY A 171 13.05 18.29 -3.53
CA GLY A 171 13.11 18.85 -4.88
C GLY A 171 13.65 20.28 -4.94
N CYS A 172 13.41 21.09 -3.90
CA CYS A 172 13.91 22.45 -3.76
C CYS A 172 15.37 22.54 -3.27
N THR A 173 16.00 21.42 -2.91
CA THR A 173 17.40 21.39 -2.43
C THR A 173 18.40 21.16 -3.56
N LYS A 174 19.69 21.40 -3.28
CA LYS A 174 20.80 20.99 -4.15
C LYS A 174 20.89 19.48 -4.34
N ALA A 175 20.37 18.72 -3.37
CA ALA A 175 20.42 17.27 -3.34
C ALA A 175 19.28 16.62 -4.16
N ASN A 176 18.44 17.41 -4.81
CA ASN A 176 17.47 16.92 -5.79
C ASN A 176 18.22 16.15 -6.91
N PRO A 177 17.93 14.85 -7.12
CA PRO A 177 18.65 14.04 -8.11
C PRO A 177 18.58 14.62 -9.53
N LEU A 178 17.44 15.20 -9.93
CA LEU A 178 17.29 15.80 -11.26
C LEU A 178 18.11 17.09 -11.39
N TYR A 179 18.14 17.90 -10.33
CA TYR A 179 18.98 19.11 -10.29
C TYR A 179 20.46 18.74 -10.39
N ALA A 180 20.90 17.74 -9.62
CA ALA A 180 22.28 17.26 -9.64
C ALA A 180 22.67 16.74 -11.04
N MET A 181 21.83 15.92 -11.68
CA MET A 181 22.06 15.45 -13.03
C MET A 181 22.16 16.58 -14.06
N LEU A 182 21.25 17.56 -14.02
CA LEU A 182 21.29 18.70 -14.94
C LEU A 182 22.56 19.54 -14.73
N ARG A 183 22.98 19.71 -13.49
CA ARG A 183 24.21 20.44 -13.13
C ARG A 183 25.46 19.73 -13.64
N ASP A 184 25.48 18.41 -13.60
CA ASP A 184 26.60 17.61 -14.10
C ASP A 184 26.71 17.65 -15.63
N ILE A 185 25.57 17.71 -16.34
CA ILE A 185 25.54 17.90 -17.80
C ILE A 185 25.98 19.31 -18.17
N TYR A 186 25.50 20.31 -17.43
CA TYR A 186 25.79 21.71 -17.68
C TYR A 186 25.91 22.46 -16.36
N ASN A 187 27.11 22.93 -16.04
CA ASN A 187 27.37 23.63 -14.78
C ASN A 187 26.81 25.07 -14.81
N PHE A 188 25.49 25.18 -14.74
CA PHE A 188 24.76 26.44 -14.72
C PHE A 188 25.04 27.24 -13.44
N GLU A 189 25.49 26.60 -12.35
CA GLU A 189 25.78 27.28 -11.09
C GLU A 189 26.87 28.33 -11.22
N VAL A 190 27.92 28.01 -12.00
CA VAL A 190 29.04 28.90 -12.28
C VAL A 190 28.66 29.96 -13.32
N ARG A 191 27.83 29.61 -14.30
CA ARG A 191 27.60 30.45 -15.49
C ARG A 191 26.50 31.50 -15.32
N HIS A 192 25.46 31.23 -14.51
CA HIS A 192 24.24 32.06 -14.47
C HIS A 192 23.96 32.71 -13.11
N GLY A 193 24.83 32.50 -12.11
CA GLY A 193 24.73 33.13 -10.80
C GLY A 193 23.64 32.56 -9.89
N ALA A 194 23.57 33.09 -8.66
CA ALA A 194 22.74 32.52 -7.59
C ALA A 194 21.22 32.60 -7.85
N LEU A 195 20.75 33.67 -8.50
CA LEU A 195 19.33 33.87 -8.76
C LEU A 195 18.77 32.81 -9.72
N VAL A 196 19.48 32.53 -10.82
CA VAL A 196 19.06 31.50 -11.79
C VAL A 196 19.06 30.12 -11.14
N ASN A 197 20.05 29.81 -10.29
CA ASN A 197 20.09 28.56 -9.53
C ASN A 197 18.89 28.42 -8.60
N LEU A 198 18.52 29.49 -7.89
CA LEU A 198 17.35 29.49 -7.02
C LEU A 198 16.06 29.24 -7.81
N VAL A 199 15.89 29.92 -8.95
CA VAL A 199 14.74 29.72 -9.83
C VAL A 199 14.69 28.27 -10.34
N LEU A 200 15.81 27.72 -10.81
CA LEU A 200 15.88 26.33 -11.26
C LEU A 200 15.52 25.33 -10.15
N ARG A 201 15.94 25.59 -8.91
CA ARG A 201 15.55 24.76 -7.76
C ARG A 201 14.08 24.86 -7.41
N ILE A 202 13.50 26.06 -7.45
CA ILE A 202 12.07 26.25 -7.18
C ILE A 202 11.24 25.57 -8.27
N VAL A 203 11.56 25.78 -9.55
CA VAL A 203 10.85 25.16 -10.68
C VAL A 203 11.05 23.64 -10.68
N GLY A 204 12.28 23.18 -10.47
CA GLY A 204 12.59 21.75 -10.34
C GLY A 204 11.90 21.11 -9.14
N GLY A 205 11.84 21.81 -8.01
CA GLY A 205 11.13 21.39 -6.80
C GLY A 205 9.62 21.30 -7.01
N LEU A 206 9.01 22.26 -7.70
CA LEU A 206 7.62 22.18 -8.13
C LEU A 206 7.38 20.96 -9.04
N GLY A 207 8.25 20.73 -10.03
CA GLY A 207 8.17 19.57 -10.90
C GLY A 207 8.28 18.24 -10.15
N VAL A 208 9.24 18.11 -9.23
CA VAL A 208 9.41 16.94 -8.37
C VAL A 208 8.24 16.77 -7.41
N GLY A 209 7.71 17.87 -6.85
CA GLY A 209 6.53 17.84 -5.97
C GLY A 209 5.28 17.37 -6.71
N LEU A 210 5.03 17.88 -7.91
CA LEU A 210 3.95 17.43 -8.80
C LEU A 210 4.11 15.95 -9.17
N GLY A 211 5.30 15.56 -9.65
CA GLY A 211 5.60 14.16 -9.97
C GLY A 211 5.42 13.25 -8.76
N GLY A 212 5.94 13.66 -7.60
CA GLY A 212 5.82 12.96 -6.32
C GLY A 212 4.37 12.76 -5.90
N MET A 213 3.53 13.80 -6.04
CA MET A 213 2.09 13.70 -5.79
C MET A 213 1.43 12.62 -6.65
N ILE A 214 1.74 12.55 -7.95
CA ILE A 214 1.19 11.52 -8.85
C ILE A 214 1.73 10.13 -8.46
N MET A 215 3.02 10.02 -8.20
CA MET A 215 3.67 8.75 -7.85
C MET A 215 3.11 8.18 -6.55
N PHE A 216 3.16 8.95 -5.47
CA PHE A 216 2.73 8.51 -4.15
C PHE A 216 1.22 8.30 -4.04
N SER A 217 0.40 9.09 -4.74
CA SER A 217 -1.05 8.84 -4.78
C SER A 217 -1.40 7.52 -5.50
N THR A 218 -0.66 7.20 -6.57
CA THR A 218 -0.82 5.94 -7.31
C THR A 218 -0.40 4.74 -6.44
N ILE A 219 0.79 4.81 -5.84
CA ILE A 219 1.29 3.78 -4.92
C ILE A 219 0.33 3.63 -3.72
N GLY A 220 -0.05 4.74 -3.09
CA GLY A 220 -0.94 4.79 -1.94
C GLY A 220 -2.31 4.19 -2.23
N THR A 221 -2.88 4.41 -3.43
CA THR A 221 -4.15 3.81 -3.84
C THR A 221 -4.06 2.27 -3.93
N CYS A 222 -2.96 1.74 -4.46
CA CYS A 222 -2.74 0.30 -4.53
C CYS A 222 -2.52 -0.31 -3.14
N LEU A 223 -1.70 0.32 -2.30
CA LEU A 223 -1.46 -0.11 -0.92
C LEU A 223 -2.72 -0.05 -0.06
N LEU A 224 -3.55 0.98 -0.24
CA LEU A 224 -4.84 1.12 0.43
C LEU A 224 -5.77 -0.06 0.12
N LEU A 225 -5.83 -0.49 -1.14
CA LEU A 225 -6.60 -1.66 -1.54
C LEU A 225 -6.04 -2.94 -0.94
N ALA A 226 -4.71 -3.14 -0.98
CA ALA A 226 -4.06 -4.30 -0.37
C ALA A 226 -4.31 -4.37 1.15
N ALA A 227 -4.17 -3.25 1.86
CA ALA A 227 -4.43 -3.17 3.30
C ALA A 227 -5.90 -3.48 3.63
N TYR A 228 -6.84 -3.03 2.80
CA TYR A 228 -8.26 -3.38 2.99
C TYR A 228 -8.55 -4.86 2.80
N CYS A 229 -7.97 -5.47 1.77
CA CYS A 229 -8.09 -6.90 1.52
C CYS A 229 -7.67 -7.70 2.77
N ILE A 230 -6.46 -7.42 3.27
CA ILE A 230 -5.90 -8.05 4.48
C ILE A 230 -6.79 -7.80 5.70
N ASN A 231 -7.21 -6.56 5.92
CA ASN A 231 -8.06 -6.20 7.06
C ASN A 231 -9.43 -6.87 7.01
N CYS A 232 -10.03 -6.93 5.82
CA CYS A 232 -11.33 -7.55 5.62
C CYS A 232 -11.25 -9.05 5.90
N LEU A 233 -10.26 -9.74 5.33
CA LEU A 233 -10.02 -11.15 5.64
C LEU A 233 -9.79 -11.38 7.14
N ASN A 234 -8.97 -10.57 7.81
CA ASN A 234 -8.70 -10.75 9.24
C ASN A 234 -9.97 -10.55 10.07
N VAL A 235 -10.63 -9.39 9.93
CA VAL A 235 -11.82 -9.04 10.74
C VAL A 235 -12.95 -10.05 10.56
N TRP A 236 -13.21 -10.50 9.33
CA TRP A 236 -14.28 -11.48 9.10
C TRP A 236 -13.91 -12.89 9.53
N THR A 237 -12.63 -13.26 9.49
CA THR A 237 -12.17 -14.54 10.03
C THR A 237 -12.36 -14.60 11.55
N LEU A 238 -12.25 -13.48 12.26
CA LEU A 238 -12.51 -13.44 13.71
C LEU A 238 -13.94 -13.85 14.07
N PHE A 239 -14.94 -13.63 13.20
CA PHE A 239 -16.31 -14.08 13.44
C PHE A 239 -16.45 -15.61 13.39
N LEU A 240 -15.55 -16.28 12.67
CA LEU A 240 -15.47 -17.73 12.61
C LEU A 240 -14.69 -18.33 13.79
N GLU A 241 -14.02 -17.53 14.61
CA GLU A 241 -13.32 -18.06 15.77
C GLU A 241 -14.34 -18.51 16.84
N PRO A 242 -14.34 -19.80 17.25
CA PRO A 242 -15.24 -20.27 18.30
C PRO A 242 -14.85 -19.64 19.64
N THR A 243 -15.86 -19.30 20.43
CA THR A 243 -15.73 -18.80 21.79
C THR A 243 -16.45 -19.73 22.74
N GLU A 244 -15.79 -20.12 23.82
CA GLU A 244 -16.39 -20.89 24.91
C GLU A 244 -17.19 -19.93 25.80
N GLU A 245 -18.47 -20.23 26.00
CA GLU A 245 -19.30 -19.51 26.96
C GLU A 245 -19.04 -19.98 28.40
N THR A 246 -19.54 -19.23 29.39
CA THR A 246 -19.38 -19.52 30.84
C THR A 246 -19.88 -20.90 31.25
N ASN A 247 -20.78 -21.48 30.47
CA ASN A 247 -21.41 -22.80 30.60
C ASN A 247 -20.65 -23.90 29.84
N GLY A 248 -19.50 -23.61 29.24
CA GLY A 248 -18.71 -24.56 28.44
C GLY A 248 -19.28 -24.85 27.04
N GLU A 249 -20.40 -24.21 26.68
CA GLU A 249 -20.94 -24.31 25.33
C GLU A 249 -20.07 -23.50 24.36
N MET A 250 -19.63 -24.15 23.29
CA MET A 250 -18.99 -23.46 22.18
C MET A 250 -20.05 -22.68 21.39
N LYS A 251 -19.79 -21.41 21.11
CA LYS A 251 -20.57 -20.63 20.13
C LYS A 251 -19.65 -19.85 19.21
N LEU A 252 -20.12 -19.62 17.99
CA LEU A 252 -19.43 -18.71 17.07
C LEU A 252 -19.82 -17.26 17.40
N ARG A 253 -18.91 -16.32 17.19
CA ARG A 253 -19.13 -14.91 17.52
C ARG A 253 -20.32 -14.35 16.72
N GLY A 254 -21.05 -13.43 17.34
CA GLY A 254 -22.22 -12.80 16.70
C GLY A 254 -23.43 -13.75 16.54
N GLY A 255 -23.45 -14.87 17.25
CA GLY A 255 -24.53 -15.86 17.20
C GLY A 255 -24.57 -16.65 15.90
N LEU A 256 -23.45 -16.75 15.18
CA LEU A 256 -23.40 -17.32 13.84
C LEU A 256 -23.78 -18.81 13.85
N LEU A 257 -24.82 -19.17 13.10
CA LEU A 257 -25.25 -20.57 12.94
C LEU A 257 -24.32 -21.33 11.99
N PHE A 258 -24.24 -22.66 12.12
CA PHE A 258 -23.40 -23.53 11.29
C PHE A 258 -23.51 -23.23 9.78
N LYS A 259 -24.74 -23.20 9.26
CA LYS A 259 -25.01 -22.95 7.83
C LYS A 259 -24.49 -21.59 7.37
N ASN A 260 -24.63 -20.56 8.20
CA ASN A 260 -24.13 -19.21 7.89
C ASN A 260 -22.62 -19.13 8.02
N ALA A 261 -22.01 -19.84 8.97
CA ALA A 261 -20.57 -19.96 9.11
C ALA A 261 -19.93 -20.60 7.87
N VAL A 262 -20.52 -21.67 7.34
CA VAL A 262 -20.06 -22.30 6.09
C VAL A 262 -20.16 -21.34 4.90
N LYS A 263 -21.27 -20.60 4.78
CA LYS A 263 -21.44 -19.57 3.73
C LYS A 263 -20.42 -18.44 3.85
N MET A 264 -20.18 -17.98 5.09
CA MET A 264 -19.18 -16.97 5.41
C MET A 264 -17.78 -17.44 5.03
N TYR A 265 -17.42 -18.67 5.41
CA TYR A 265 -16.14 -19.29 5.04
C TYR A 265 -15.94 -19.37 3.52
N ASN A 266 -16.94 -19.85 2.78
CA ASN A 266 -16.87 -19.95 1.32
C ASN A 266 -16.74 -18.56 0.68
N THR A 267 -17.41 -17.55 1.22
CA THR A 267 -17.30 -16.17 0.74
C THR A 267 -15.90 -15.60 1.00
N LEU A 268 -15.32 -15.84 2.19
CA LEU A 268 -13.95 -15.44 2.50
C LEU A 268 -12.92 -16.15 1.61
N LYS A 269 -13.19 -17.39 1.21
CA LYS A 269 -12.37 -18.12 0.24
C LYS A 269 -12.41 -17.49 -1.15
N ILE A 270 -13.60 -17.17 -1.65
CA ILE A 270 -13.75 -16.47 -2.93
C ILE A 270 -13.06 -15.10 -2.88
N MET A 271 -13.23 -14.38 -1.76
CA MET A 271 -12.56 -13.10 -1.51
C MET A 271 -11.04 -13.25 -1.58
N THR A 272 -10.46 -14.21 -0.88
CA THR A 272 -9.03 -14.52 -0.92
C THR A 272 -8.52 -14.78 -2.35
N ILE A 273 -9.30 -15.49 -3.18
CA ILE A 273 -8.92 -15.78 -4.57
C ILE A 273 -8.90 -14.50 -5.42
N ILE A 274 -9.93 -13.65 -5.27
CA ILE A 274 -10.02 -12.36 -5.98
C ILE A 274 -8.86 -11.46 -5.56
N GLU A 275 -8.58 -11.38 -4.27
CA GLU A 275 -7.47 -10.61 -3.71
C GLU A 275 -6.12 -11.12 -4.19
N SER A 276 -5.86 -12.42 -4.13
CA SER A 276 -4.62 -13.03 -4.61
C SER A 276 -4.39 -12.76 -6.10
N LYS A 277 -5.44 -12.85 -6.92
CA LYS A 277 -5.36 -12.51 -8.35
C LYS A 277 -4.98 -11.05 -8.55
N MET A 278 -5.64 -10.15 -7.84
CA MET A 278 -5.37 -8.71 -7.93
C MET A 278 -3.96 -8.35 -7.44
N LEU A 279 -3.53 -8.87 -6.29
CA LEU A 279 -2.20 -8.65 -5.74
C LEU A 279 -1.12 -9.20 -6.69
N ARG A 280 -1.35 -10.36 -7.31
CA ARG A 280 -0.46 -10.91 -8.33
C ARG A 280 -0.37 -10.03 -9.58
N GLU A 281 -1.48 -9.45 -10.03
CA GLU A 281 -1.46 -8.47 -11.13
C GLU A 281 -0.64 -7.23 -10.77
N MET A 282 -0.61 -6.83 -9.49
CA MET A 282 0.26 -5.77 -8.95
C MET A 282 1.71 -6.21 -8.71
N ILE A 283 2.03 -7.50 -8.87
CA ILE A 283 3.32 -8.12 -8.50
C ILE A 283 3.66 -7.92 -7.00
N MET A 284 2.68 -7.46 -6.21
CA MET A 284 2.87 -7.04 -4.81
C MET A 284 3.42 -8.19 -3.93
N PRO A 285 2.89 -9.43 -3.98
CA PRO A 285 3.29 -10.48 -3.04
C PRO A 285 4.80 -10.75 -2.99
N CYS A 286 5.50 -10.57 -4.11
CA CYS A 286 6.95 -10.75 -4.15
C CYS A 286 7.70 -9.42 -4.01
N THR A 287 7.17 -8.32 -4.54
CA THR A 287 7.91 -7.05 -4.58
C THR A 287 7.85 -6.27 -3.28
N HIS A 288 6.79 -6.43 -2.46
CA HIS A 288 6.66 -5.65 -1.22
C HIS A 288 7.81 -5.93 -0.24
N HIS A 289 8.17 -7.21 -0.06
CA HIS A 289 9.31 -7.61 0.78
C HIS A 289 10.63 -7.05 0.23
N ILE A 290 10.86 -7.15 -1.08
CA ILE A 290 12.05 -6.60 -1.74
C ILE A 290 12.15 -5.09 -1.50
N PHE A 291 11.06 -4.34 -1.66
CA PHE A 291 11.04 -2.90 -1.39
C PHE A 291 11.23 -2.60 0.09
N ALA A 292 10.55 -3.30 0.99
CA ALA A 292 10.68 -3.11 2.42
C ALA A 292 12.13 -3.31 2.87
N VAL A 293 12.79 -4.37 2.41
CA VAL A 293 14.21 -4.62 2.66
C VAL A 293 15.06 -3.53 2.03
N PHE A 294 14.90 -3.23 0.74
CA PHE A 294 15.70 -2.21 0.06
C PHE A 294 15.66 -0.86 0.75
N PHE A 295 14.46 -0.32 1.01
CA PHE A 295 14.31 0.98 1.65
C PHE A 295 14.79 0.97 3.09
N SER A 296 14.48 -0.06 3.87
CA SER A 296 14.95 -0.17 5.25
C SER A 296 16.47 -0.28 5.31
N THR A 297 17.11 -1.05 4.42
CA THR A 297 18.57 -1.19 4.38
C THR A 297 19.23 0.14 3.98
N VAL A 298 18.76 0.80 2.92
CA VAL A 298 19.30 2.10 2.51
C VAL A 298 19.14 3.11 3.65
N SER A 299 17.93 3.27 4.20
CA SER A 299 17.68 4.19 5.31
C SER A 299 18.50 3.85 6.55
N PHE A 300 18.64 2.58 6.91
CA PHE A 300 19.42 2.16 8.07
C PHE A 300 20.92 2.44 7.89
N ILE A 301 21.49 2.18 6.71
CA ILE A 301 22.88 2.51 6.40
C ILE A 301 23.12 4.02 6.55
N TYR A 302 22.24 4.86 6.02
CA TYR A 302 22.40 6.31 6.12
C TYR A 302 22.17 6.82 7.55
N PHE A 303 21.23 6.23 8.28
CA PHE A 303 21.06 6.50 9.70
C PHE A 303 22.36 6.21 10.47
N LEU A 304 22.94 5.02 10.29
CA LEU A 304 24.20 4.63 10.94
C LEU A 304 25.37 5.54 10.51
N LYS A 305 25.46 5.90 9.23
CA LYS A 305 26.49 6.81 8.73
C LYS A 305 26.39 8.21 9.34
N GLU A 306 25.17 8.72 9.55
CA GLU A 306 24.97 10.04 10.17
C GLU A 306 25.32 10.05 11.66
N VAL A 307 24.98 8.99 12.41
CA VAL A 307 25.25 8.89 13.85
C VAL A 307 26.64 8.32 14.19
N SER A 308 27.40 7.89 13.20
CA SER A 308 28.74 7.33 13.42
C SER A 308 29.70 8.38 13.99
N PRO A 309 30.52 8.03 15.00
CA PRO A 309 31.54 8.95 15.52
C PRO A 309 32.62 9.29 14.48
N HIS A 310 32.74 8.49 13.42
CA HIS A 310 33.66 8.73 12.30
C HIS A 310 33.07 9.64 11.22
N ASN A 311 31.87 10.19 11.43
CA ASN A 311 31.30 11.18 10.51
C ASN A 311 32.03 12.52 10.70
N PRO A 312 32.87 12.97 9.74
CA PRO A 312 33.61 14.23 9.90
C PRO A 312 32.71 15.47 9.73
N GLY A 313 31.47 15.31 9.26
CA GLY A 313 30.53 16.39 9.01
C GLY A 313 29.49 16.55 10.13
N HIS A 314 28.79 17.69 10.10
CA HIS A 314 27.64 17.90 10.99
C HIS A 314 26.54 16.87 10.70
N ILE A 315 25.94 16.33 11.76
CA ILE A 315 24.81 15.40 11.67
C ILE A 315 23.65 16.09 10.97
N SER A 316 23.20 15.53 9.85
CA SER A 316 21.99 16.01 9.20
C SER A 316 20.75 15.47 9.91
N VAL A 317 20.16 16.30 10.78
CA VAL A 317 18.89 15.99 11.46
C VAL A 317 17.81 15.56 10.47
N PHE A 318 17.76 16.17 9.28
CA PHE A 318 16.79 15.82 8.24
C PHE A 318 16.99 14.39 7.71
N VAL A 319 18.22 14.00 7.37
CA VAL A 319 18.53 12.64 6.89
C VAL A 319 18.24 11.61 7.98
N VAL A 320 18.59 11.91 9.23
CA VAL A 320 18.30 11.03 10.38
C VAL A 320 16.80 10.83 10.53
N MET A 321 16.01 11.91 10.53
CA MET A 321 14.56 11.85 10.69
C MET A 321 13.87 11.12 9.54
N VAL A 322 14.26 11.39 8.29
CA VAL A 322 13.70 10.69 7.11
C VAL A 322 14.08 9.22 7.15
N SER A 323 15.34 8.89 7.44
CA SER A 323 15.81 7.51 7.52
C SER A 323 15.10 6.72 8.60
N PHE A 324 14.98 7.28 9.81
CA PHE A 324 14.24 6.65 10.91
C PHE A 324 12.78 6.42 10.53
N SER A 325 12.11 7.46 10.01
CA SER A 325 10.70 7.39 9.61
C SER A 325 10.45 6.32 8.53
N MET A 326 11.35 6.22 7.54
CA MET A 326 11.27 5.21 6.49
C MET A 326 11.48 3.81 7.05
N CYS A 327 12.53 3.58 7.85
CA CYS A 327 12.77 2.29 8.50
C CYS A 327 11.58 1.85 9.34
N SER A 328 11.04 2.74 10.19
CA SER A 328 9.87 2.44 11.00
C SER A 328 8.65 2.13 10.13
N MET A 329 8.38 2.91 9.09
CA MET A 329 7.22 2.71 8.22
C MET A 329 7.28 1.36 7.50
N PHE A 330 8.39 1.03 6.85
CA PHE A 330 8.53 -0.24 6.14
C PHE A 330 8.51 -1.45 7.08
N THR A 331 9.13 -1.33 8.26
CA THR A 331 9.07 -2.39 9.29
C THR A 331 7.64 -2.60 9.76
N LEU A 332 6.91 -1.53 10.07
CA LEU A 332 5.52 -1.59 10.50
C LEU A 332 4.63 -2.20 9.42
N MET A 333 4.79 -1.80 8.16
CA MET A 333 4.03 -2.35 7.04
C MET A 333 4.28 -3.84 6.84
N GLU A 334 5.55 -4.28 6.92
CA GLU A 334 5.95 -5.67 6.74
C GLU A 334 5.43 -6.55 7.88
N VAL A 335 5.68 -6.15 9.13
CA VAL A 335 5.17 -6.85 10.33
C VAL A 335 3.65 -6.93 10.28
N TYR A 336 2.99 -5.84 9.92
CA TYR A 336 1.54 -5.82 9.77
C TYR A 336 1.05 -6.83 8.71
N ALA A 337 1.65 -6.82 7.52
CA ALA A 337 1.26 -7.72 6.44
C ALA A 337 1.44 -9.18 6.85
N ILE A 338 2.60 -9.53 7.45
CA ILE A 338 2.90 -10.89 7.91
C ILE A 338 1.94 -11.30 9.03
N CYS A 339 1.79 -10.49 10.07
CA CYS A 339 1.00 -10.84 11.24
C CYS A 339 -0.49 -11.00 10.91
N PHE A 340 -1.09 -10.08 10.16
CA PHE A 340 -2.52 -10.16 9.85
C PHE A 340 -2.84 -11.31 8.88
N VAL A 341 -1.97 -11.55 7.89
CA VAL A 341 -2.13 -12.70 6.99
C VAL A 341 -1.97 -14.01 7.76
N ALA A 342 -0.99 -14.09 8.67
CA ALA A 342 -0.81 -15.26 9.53
C ALA A 342 -2.00 -15.47 10.46
N GLU A 343 -2.52 -14.43 11.10
CA GLU A 343 -3.70 -14.50 11.98
C GLU A 343 -4.93 -15.00 11.22
N ALA A 344 -5.20 -14.45 10.03
CA ALA A 344 -6.30 -14.91 9.19
C ALA A 344 -6.13 -16.39 8.75
N ALA A 345 -4.91 -16.80 8.41
CA ALA A 345 -4.60 -18.18 8.03
C ALA A 345 -4.80 -19.15 9.21
N ILE A 346 -4.30 -18.81 10.40
CA ILE A 346 -4.45 -19.61 11.61
C ILE A 346 -5.91 -19.68 12.02
N GLY A 347 -6.64 -18.56 12.00
CA GLY A 347 -8.06 -18.48 12.33
C GLY A 347 -8.90 -19.41 11.44
N SER A 348 -8.65 -19.42 10.13
CA SER A 348 -9.30 -20.35 9.20
C SER A 348 -9.03 -21.84 9.54
N LYS A 349 -7.79 -22.20 9.89
CA LYS A 349 -7.45 -23.59 10.29
C LYS A 349 -8.14 -23.99 11.59
N VAL A 350 -8.07 -23.12 12.60
CA VAL A 350 -8.67 -23.36 13.92
C VAL A 350 -10.17 -23.57 13.75
N TRP A 351 -10.84 -22.72 12.95
CA TRP A 351 -12.25 -22.90 12.66
C TRP A 351 -12.56 -24.26 12.05
N ILE A 352 -11.90 -24.67 10.96
CA ILE A 352 -12.15 -26.00 10.34
C ILE A 352 -12.00 -27.13 11.37
N ARG A 353 -10.91 -27.11 12.16
CA ARG A 353 -10.63 -28.15 13.15
C ARG A 353 -11.72 -28.19 14.22
N GLN A 354 -12.10 -27.05 14.77
CA GLN A 354 -13.11 -26.97 15.83
C GLN A 354 -14.51 -27.32 15.31
N MET A 355 -14.87 -26.87 14.10
CA MET A 355 -16.14 -27.25 13.49
C MET A 355 -16.25 -28.74 13.22
N LYS A 356 -15.16 -29.40 12.80
CA LYS A 356 -15.14 -30.87 12.65
C LYS A 356 -15.35 -31.58 13.98
N LYS A 357 -14.75 -31.08 15.07
CA LYS A 357 -14.94 -31.64 16.42
C LYS A 357 -16.38 -31.46 16.92
N TRP A 358 -16.95 -30.27 16.72
CA TRP A 358 -18.26 -29.92 17.27
C TRP A 358 -19.42 -30.47 16.43
N GLN A 359 -19.38 -30.26 15.11
CA GLN A 359 -20.49 -30.55 14.20
C GLN A 359 -20.29 -31.84 13.40
N GLY A 360 -19.14 -32.50 13.51
CA GLY A 360 -18.82 -33.70 12.74
C GLY A 360 -19.57 -34.98 13.16
N ARG A 361 -20.36 -34.93 14.25
CA ARG A 361 -21.25 -36.03 14.64
C ARG A 361 -22.44 -36.17 13.70
N ASP A 362 -22.93 -35.05 13.18
CA ASP A 362 -23.98 -35.04 12.17
C ASP A 362 -23.40 -35.40 10.79
N GLU A 363 -23.99 -36.39 10.12
CA GLU A 363 -23.45 -36.93 8.88
C GLU A 363 -23.41 -35.88 7.75
N TYR A 364 -24.47 -35.06 7.67
CA TYR A 364 -24.57 -34.01 6.67
C TYR A 364 -23.51 -32.92 6.91
N ASN A 365 -23.40 -32.42 8.14
CA ASN A 365 -22.41 -31.41 8.52
C ASN A 365 -20.98 -31.93 8.32
N ARG A 366 -20.72 -33.20 8.63
CA ARG A 366 -19.43 -33.85 8.36
C ARG A 366 -19.09 -33.85 6.88
N LYS A 367 -20.02 -34.25 6.01
CA LYS A 367 -19.84 -34.22 4.54
C LYS A 367 -19.55 -32.80 4.03
N VAL A 368 -20.30 -31.81 4.52
CA VAL A 368 -20.07 -30.39 4.20
C VAL A 368 -18.67 -29.96 4.62
N LEU A 369 -18.25 -30.22 5.86
CA LEU A 369 -16.91 -29.86 6.37
C LEU A 369 -15.76 -30.60 5.69
N GLN A 370 -15.98 -31.81 5.19
CA GLN A 370 -15.00 -32.55 4.38
C GLN A 370 -14.82 -31.93 2.98
N SER A 371 -15.88 -31.35 2.40
CA SER A 371 -15.79 -30.63 1.13
C SER A 371 -15.07 -29.27 1.22
N LEU A 372 -14.96 -28.72 2.45
CA LEU A 372 -14.25 -27.47 2.68
C LEU A 372 -12.74 -27.72 2.64
N LEU A 373 -12.12 -27.31 1.53
CA LEU A 373 -10.67 -27.20 1.45
C LEU A 373 -10.17 -26.06 2.35
N PRO A 374 -8.99 -26.20 2.99
CA PRO A 374 -8.33 -25.10 3.69
C PRO A 374 -8.21 -23.88 2.78
N ASN A 375 -8.45 -22.70 3.34
CA ASN A 375 -8.47 -21.46 2.58
C ASN A 375 -7.12 -21.23 1.88
N SER A 376 -7.15 -20.74 0.63
CA SER A 376 -5.98 -20.58 -0.24
C SER A 376 -4.94 -19.57 0.26
N ILE A 377 -5.19 -18.91 1.40
CA ILE A 377 -4.22 -18.07 2.12
C ILE A 377 -2.90 -18.85 2.33
N HIS A 378 -2.95 -20.19 2.45
CA HIS A 378 -1.76 -21.05 2.54
C HIS A 378 -0.83 -21.03 1.32
N ASN A 379 -1.35 -20.75 0.13
CA ASN A 379 -0.53 -20.69 -1.08
C ASN A 379 0.02 -19.28 -1.35
N VAL A 380 -0.43 -18.28 -0.59
CA VAL A 380 0.03 -16.88 -0.71
C VAL A 380 1.09 -16.55 0.36
N ALA A 381 1.09 -17.27 1.48
CA ALA A 381 2.07 -17.12 2.57
C ALA A 381 3.32 -18.02 2.43
N ARG A 382 3.44 -18.77 1.33
CA ARG A 382 4.69 -19.40 0.86
C ARG A 382 5.17 -18.60 -0.33
#